data_AF-A0A925HUI0-F1
#
_entry.id   AF-A0A925HUI0-F1
#
_cell.length_a   1.000
_cell.length_b   1.000
_cell.length_c   1.000
_cell.angle_alpha   90.00
_cell.angle_beta   90.00
_cell.angle_gamma   90.00
#
_symmetry.space_group_name_H-M   'P 1'
#
loop_
_entity.id
_entity.type
_entity.pdbx_description
1 polymer ?
#
loop_
_entity_poly.entity_id
_entity_poly.type
_entity_poly.pdbx_seq_one_letter_code
_entity_poly.pdbx_strand_id
1 'polypeptide(L)'
;MASKESFIEEINVGYQFKGESAVMGVAMLEGAPLPGAIVKLPLKTMNRHGLIAGATGTGKTKTLQVIAEALSDASVPVLLMDIKGDLSGIAAAGVVSEKLSERSRHAGVAYTPSAFPVELMTLSDEKGLRLRATVTEFGPILLSKILGLNDTQEGVVSMIFKYCDDNRLPLVDLK
;
A
#
# COMPACT_ATOMS: atom_id res chain seq x y z
N MET A 1 10.74 -37.76 -7.86
CA MET A 1 11.14 -36.46 -7.29
C MET A 1 11.47 -35.56 -8.47
N ALA A 2 10.77 -34.43 -8.61
CA ALA A 2 11.13 -33.45 -9.64
C ALA A 2 12.58 -33.01 -9.42
N SER A 3 13.41 -33.01 -10.47
CA SER A 3 14.77 -32.47 -10.36
C SER A 3 14.69 -30.98 -10.05
N LYS A 4 15.71 -30.41 -9.41
CA LYS A 4 15.78 -28.96 -9.14
C LYS A 4 15.54 -28.14 -10.41
N GLU A 5 16.05 -28.61 -11.55
CA GLU A 5 15.87 -27.99 -12.86
C GLU A 5 14.40 -28.00 -13.31
N SER A 6 13.71 -29.14 -13.20
CA SER A 6 12.28 -29.23 -13.55
C SER A 6 11.40 -28.33 -12.68
N PHE A 7 11.75 -28.16 -11.40
CA PHE A 7 11.02 -27.25 -10.51
C PHE A 7 11.26 -25.77 -10.85
N ILE A 8 12.50 -25.41 -11.20
CA ILE A 8 12.83 -24.06 -11.68
C ILE A 8 12.04 -23.75 -12.96
N GLU A 9 12.00 -24.69 -13.90
CA GLU A 9 11.27 -24.54 -15.15
C GLU A 9 9.76 -24.37 -14.90
N GLU A 10 9.17 -25.22 -14.06
CA GLU A 10 7.75 -25.14 -13.68
C GLU A 10 7.39 -23.78 -13.07
N ILE A 11 8.18 -23.29 -12.12
CA ILE A 11 7.97 -21.98 -11.49
C ILE A 11 8.11 -20.86 -12.53
N ASN A 12 9.17 -20.87 -13.34
CA ASN A 12 9.39 -19.81 -14.31
C ASN A 12 8.30 -19.75 -15.38
N VAL A 13 7.78 -20.90 -15.84
CA VAL A 13 6.65 -20.97 -16.76
C VAL A 13 5.37 -20.48 -16.07
N GLY A 14 5.10 -20.91 -14.83
CA GLY A 14 3.90 -20.52 -14.09
C GLY A 14 3.83 -19.03 -13.73
N TYR A 15 4.97 -18.39 -13.53
CA TYR A 15 5.09 -16.96 -13.22
C TYR A 15 5.47 -16.11 -14.46
N GLN A 16 5.25 -16.63 -15.67
CA GLN A 16 5.39 -15.88 -16.92
C GLN A 16 4.11 -15.11 -17.23
N PHE A 17 4.15 -13.79 -17.11
CA PHE A 17 3.01 -12.92 -17.39
C PHE A 17 3.24 -12.04 -18.61
N LYS A 18 2.15 -11.71 -19.32
CA LYS A 18 2.16 -10.64 -20.32
C LYS A 18 2.07 -9.28 -19.63
N GLY A 19 2.95 -8.35 -19.99
CA GLY A 19 3.02 -7.00 -19.45
C GLY A 19 3.96 -6.87 -18.25
N GLU A 20 3.86 -5.76 -17.53
CA GLU A 20 4.70 -5.47 -16.38
C GLU A 20 4.38 -6.36 -15.17
N SER A 21 5.43 -6.73 -14.44
CA SER A 21 5.35 -7.55 -13.24
C SER A 21 6.45 -7.17 -12.26
N ALA A 22 6.13 -7.25 -10.97
CA ALA A 22 7.06 -7.05 -9.88
C ALA A 22 7.69 -8.38 -9.46
N VAL A 23 8.97 -8.39 -9.11
CA VAL A 23 9.63 -9.57 -8.52
C VAL A 23 9.32 -9.61 -7.02
N MET A 24 8.71 -10.70 -6.56
CA MET A 24 8.33 -10.87 -5.15
C MET A 24 9.34 -11.69 -4.35
N GLY A 25 10.17 -12.49 -5.03
CA GLY A 25 11.19 -13.32 -4.41
C GLY A 25 11.50 -14.57 -5.23
N VAL A 26 11.95 -15.62 -4.54
CA VAL A 26 12.25 -16.92 -5.12
C VAL A 26 11.45 -18.03 -4.44
N ALA A 27 11.11 -19.05 -5.21
CA ALA A 27 10.45 -20.24 -4.68
C ALA A 27 11.40 -21.03 -3.77
N MET A 28 10.81 -21.73 -2.81
CA MET A 28 11.51 -22.60 -1.87
C MET A 28 11.29 -24.05 -2.30
N LEU A 29 12.35 -24.85 -2.32
CA LEU A 29 12.29 -26.30 -2.52
C LEU A 29 12.95 -26.98 -1.33
N GLU A 30 12.25 -27.90 -0.66
CA GLU A 30 12.74 -28.64 0.52
C GLU A 30 13.24 -27.72 1.66
N GLY A 31 12.62 -26.54 1.82
CA GLY A 31 12.98 -25.58 2.87
C GLY A 31 14.20 -24.71 2.55
N ALA A 32 14.79 -24.84 1.36
CA ALA A 32 15.85 -23.96 0.88
C ALA A 32 15.36 -23.04 -0.26
N PRO A 33 15.76 -21.76 -0.29
CA PRO A 33 15.49 -20.90 -1.45
C PRO A 33 16.24 -21.44 -2.65
N LEU A 34 15.56 -21.50 -3.81
CA LEU A 34 16.14 -21.99 -5.05
C LEU A 34 16.38 -20.81 -6.01
N PRO A 35 17.64 -20.32 -6.12
CA PRO A 35 17.97 -19.28 -7.08
C PRO A 35 17.54 -19.68 -8.50
N GLY A 36 16.94 -18.74 -9.23
CA GLY A 36 16.45 -18.96 -10.59
C GLY A 36 14.98 -19.36 -10.68
N ALA A 37 14.33 -19.81 -9.59
CA ALA A 37 12.88 -20.03 -9.54
C ALA A 37 12.17 -18.72 -9.10
N ILE A 38 12.09 -17.74 -9.99
CA ILE A 38 11.67 -16.37 -9.65
C ILE A 38 10.14 -16.29 -9.56
N VAL A 39 9.64 -15.78 -8.44
CA VAL A 39 8.22 -15.52 -8.22
C VAL A 39 7.92 -14.06 -8.57
N LYS A 40 6.94 -13.85 -9.46
CA LYS A 40 6.54 -12.52 -9.92
C LYS A 40 5.06 -12.24 -9.63
N LEU A 41 4.69 -10.97 -9.56
CA LEU A 41 3.33 -10.49 -9.39
C LEU A 41 2.97 -9.57 -10.56
N PRO A 42 2.00 -9.93 -11.42
CA PRO A 42 1.64 -9.09 -12.56
C PRO A 42 0.89 -7.84 -12.11
N LEU A 43 1.35 -6.66 -12.52
CA LEU A 43 0.79 -5.40 -12.00
C LEU A 43 -0.68 -5.21 -12.37
N LYS A 44 -1.12 -5.76 -13.51
CA LYS A 44 -2.52 -5.72 -13.95
C LYS A 44 -3.51 -6.40 -12.98
N THR A 45 -3.04 -7.24 -12.05
CA THR A 45 -3.91 -7.88 -11.05
C THR A 45 -4.02 -7.09 -9.76
N MET A 46 -3.28 -5.98 -9.62
CA MET A 46 -3.27 -5.14 -8.41
C MET A 46 -4.52 -4.28 -8.25
N ASN A 47 -5.43 -4.31 -9.24
CA ASN A 47 -6.80 -3.79 -9.11
C ASN A 47 -7.76 -4.78 -8.41
N ARG A 48 -7.26 -5.92 -7.93
CA ARG A 48 -8.01 -6.90 -7.14
C ARG A 48 -7.54 -6.88 -5.69
N HIS A 49 -8.45 -7.17 -4.78
CA HIS A 49 -8.11 -7.32 -3.37
C HIS A 49 -7.20 -8.55 -3.16
N GLY A 50 -6.25 -8.41 -2.24
CA GLY A 50 -5.34 -9.48 -1.82
C GLY A 50 -5.27 -9.57 -0.30
N LEU A 51 -4.82 -10.72 0.21
CA LEU A 51 -4.65 -10.98 1.64
C LEU A 51 -3.21 -11.42 1.91
N ILE A 52 -2.52 -10.68 2.78
CA ILE A 52 -1.21 -11.06 3.31
C ILE A 52 -1.42 -11.67 4.70
N ALA A 53 -1.36 -13.00 4.79
CA ALA A 53 -1.54 -13.74 6.03
C ALA A 53 -0.21 -14.39 6.49
N GLY A 54 -0.05 -14.54 7.80
CA GLY A 54 1.13 -15.15 8.42
C GLY A 54 1.25 -14.82 9.91
N ALA A 55 2.04 -15.59 10.65
CA ALA A 55 2.29 -15.33 12.07
C ALA A 55 3.09 -14.02 12.29
N THR A 56 3.18 -13.55 13.52
CA THR A 56 4.02 -12.39 13.85
C THR A 56 5.49 -12.72 13.55
N GLY A 57 6.21 -11.78 12.94
CA GLY A 57 7.61 -11.98 12.56
C GLY A 57 7.85 -12.71 11.24
N THR A 58 6.82 -13.21 10.55
CA THR A 58 6.98 -13.92 9.25
C THR A 58 7.11 -12.98 8.05
N GLY A 59 7.34 -11.68 8.27
CA GLY A 59 7.61 -10.74 7.21
C GLY A 59 6.39 -10.08 6.55
N LYS A 60 5.19 -10.16 7.12
CA LYS A 60 3.97 -9.50 6.56
C LYS A 60 4.20 -8.04 6.16
N THR A 61 4.76 -7.24 7.08
CA THR A 61 5.06 -5.83 6.85
C THR A 61 6.12 -5.64 5.75
N LYS A 62 7.12 -6.53 5.69
CA LYS A 62 8.15 -6.50 4.63
C LYS A 62 7.61 -6.88 3.27
N THR A 63 6.68 -7.84 3.20
CA THR A 63 5.97 -8.16 1.95
C THR A 63 5.13 -6.98 1.48
N LEU A 64 4.39 -6.34 2.38
CA LEU A 64 3.61 -5.14 2.04
C LEU A 64 4.51 -3.99 1.56
N GLN A 65 5.64 -3.78 2.22
CA GLN A 65 6.66 -2.81 1.82
C GLN A 65 7.18 -3.09 0.39
N VAL A 66 7.59 -4.32 0.09
CA VAL A 66 8.09 -4.69 -1.26
C VAL A 66 7.02 -4.47 -2.34
N ILE A 67 5.74 -4.75 -2.06
CA ILE A 67 4.65 -4.48 -3.00
C ILE A 67 4.52 -2.96 -3.24
N ALA A 68 4.57 -2.16 -2.19
CA ALA A 68 4.45 -0.71 -2.30
C ALA A 68 5.61 -0.08 -3.08
N GLU A 69 6.84 -0.51 -2.79
CA GLU A 69 8.05 -0.11 -3.51
C GLU A 69 7.93 -0.47 -5.01
N ALA A 70 7.53 -1.71 -5.33
CA ALA A 70 7.38 -2.13 -6.72
C ALA A 70 6.26 -1.42 -7.48
N LEU A 71 5.17 -1.05 -6.81
CA LEU A 71 4.12 -0.21 -7.39
C LEU A 71 4.61 1.22 -7.63
N SER A 72 5.38 1.77 -6.69
CA SER A 72 5.97 3.11 -6.82
C SER A 72 6.98 3.17 -7.98
N ASP A 73 7.82 2.14 -8.16
CA ASP A 73 8.73 2.01 -9.31
C ASP A 73 7.97 1.97 -10.65
N ALA A 74 6.77 1.38 -10.66
CA ALA A 74 5.86 1.39 -11.79
C ALA A 74 5.00 2.66 -11.92
N SER A 75 5.32 3.71 -11.15
CA SER A 75 4.56 4.98 -11.10
C SER A 75 3.10 4.84 -10.71
N VAL A 76 2.76 3.80 -9.94
CA VAL A 76 1.41 3.57 -9.39
C VAL A 76 1.35 4.16 -7.97
N PRO A 77 0.48 5.15 -7.69
CA PRO A 77 0.31 5.70 -6.36
C PRO A 77 -0.21 4.65 -5.37
N VAL A 78 0.35 4.62 -4.16
CA VAL A 78 -0.03 3.68 -3.09
C VAL A 78 -0.39 4.44 -1.83
N LEU A 79 -1.58 4.17 -1.30
CA LEU A 79 -1.99 4.63 0.03
C LEU A 79 -1.83 3.49 1.03
N LEU A 80 -1.00 3.69 2.06
CA LEU A 80 -0.75 2.71 3.12
C LEU A 80 -1.18 3.28 4.47
N MET A 81 -1.79 2.43 5.30
CA MET A 81 -2.01 2.72 6.71
C MET A 81 -0.85 2.14 7.52
N ASP A 82 -0.02 3.01 8.10
CA ASP A 82 1.09 2.60 8.95
C ASP A 82 0.76 2.79 10.43
N ILE A 83 0.18 1.75 11.03
CA ILE A 83 -0.26 1.79 12.44
C ILE A 83 0.93 1.77 13.41
N LYS A 84 2.05 1.16 13.02
CA LYS A 84 3.20 0.92 13.92
C LYS A 84 4.42 1.78 13.59
N GLY A 85 4.40 2.52 12.49
CA GLY A 85 5.56 3.26 12.00
C GLY A 85 6.57 2.39 11.23
N ASP A 86 6.25 1.10 10.99
CA ASP A 86 7.16 0.13 10.40
C ASP A 86 7.32 0.32 8.87
N LEU A 87 6.39 1.02 8.21
CA LEU A 87 6.37 1.25 6.76
C LEU A 87 6.90 2.62 6.37
N SER A 88 6.77 3.62 7.24
CA SER A 88 7.21 5.02 7.01
C SER A 88 8.70 5.12 6.66
N GLY A 89 9.51 4.13 7.06
CA GLY A 89 10.92 4.03 6.70
C GLY A 89 11.23 3.91 5.20
N ILE A 90 10.25 3.63 4.34
CA ILE A 90 10.43 3.62 2.88
C ILE A 90 10.83 5.00 2.31
N ALA A 91 10.59 6.07 3.07
CA ALA A 91 10.97 7.43 2.71
C ALA A 91 12.50 7.69 2.79
N ALA A 92 13.27 6.77 3.36
CA ALA A 92 14.71 6.87 3.50
C ALA A 92 15.40 5.67 2.86
N ALA A 93 16.62 5.89 2.34
CA ALA A 93 17.44 4.80 1.85
C ALA A 93 17.76 3.82 2.99
N GLY A 94 17.49 2.53 2.76
CA GLY A 94 17.76 1.48 3.73
C GLY A 94 19.25 1.33 4.06
N VAL A 95 19.55 0.74 5.21
CA VAL A 95 20.91 0.31 5.56
C VAL A 95 21.07 -1.15 5.20
N VAL A 96 22.10 -1.46 4.39
CA VAL A 96 22.43 -2.84 4.05
C VAL A 96 22.91 -3.56 5.31
N SER A 97 22.20 -4.62 5.69
CA SER A 97 22.61 -5.53 6.78
C SER A 97 23.04 -6.88 6.20
N GLU A 98 23.84 -7.63 6.94
CA GLU A 98 24.31 -8.96 6.51
C GLU A 98 23.15 -9.90 6.17
N LYS A 99 22.09 -9.92 7.00
CA LYS A 99 20.86 -10.68 6.74
C LYS A 99 20.16 -10.28 5.44
N LEU A 100 20.19 -8.99 5.10
CA LEU A 100 19.57 -8.50 3.87
C LEU A 100 20.39 -8.91 2.65
N SER A 101 21.72 -8.74 2.73
CA SER A 101 22.66 -9.19 1.69
C SER A 101 22.56 -10.69 1.43
N GLU A 102 22.49 -11.51 2.48
CA GLU A 102 22.30 -12.96 2.34
C GLU A 102 20.97 -13.29 1.65
N ARG A 103 19.88 -12.63 2.06
CA ARG A 103 18.56 -12.85 1.46
C ARG A 103 18.52 -12.42 -0.01
N SER A 104 19.11 -11.27 -0.34
CA SER A 104 19.23 -10.78 -1.72
C SER A 104 20.07 -11.73 -2.57
N ARG A 105 21.16 -12.27 -2.03
CA ARG A 105 21.98 -13.30 -2.69
C ARG A 105 21.20 -14.58 -2.94
N HIS A 106 20.46 -15.07 -1.95
CA HIS A 106 19.61 -16.26 -2.09
C HIS A 106 18.48 -16.05 -3.09
N ALA A 107 17.93 -14.83 -3.17
CA ALA A 107 16.92 -14.47 -4.15
C ALA A 107 17.49 -14.24 -5.56
N GLY A 108 18.80 -14.06 -5.71
CA GLY A 108 19.43 -13.67 -6.97
C GLY A 108 19.03 -12.26 -7.42
N VAL A 109 18.64 -11.38 -6.48
CA VAL A 109 18.20 -10.01 -6.76
C VAL A 109 19.23 -9.03 -6.23
N ALA A 110 19.69 -8.11 -7.08
CA ALA A 110 20.52 -7.00 -6.63
C ALA A 110 19.65 -6.02 -5.82
N TYR A 111 19.93 -5.90 -4.52
CA TYR A 111 19.28 -4.91 -3.67
C TYR A 111 20.18 -3.67 -3.56
N THR A 112 19.68 -2.56 -4.10
CA THR A 112 20.30 -1.25 -3.92
C THR A 112 19.39 -0.44 -3.01
N PRO A 113 19.85 0.00 -1.82
CA PRO A 113 19.01 0.83 -0.97
C PRO A 113 18.67 2.15 -1.65
N SER A 114 17.39 2.45 -1.75
CA SER A 114 16.85 3.69 -2.30
C SER A 114 15.79 4.26 -1.37
N ALA A 115 15.57 5.56 -1.46
CA ALA A 115 14.42 6.22 -0.86
C ALA A 115 13.30 6.32 -1.90
N PHE A 116 12.06 6.21 -1.45
CA PHE A 116 10.87 6.38 -2.29
C PHE A 116 10.19 7.72 -2.02
N PRO A 117 9.49 8.30 -3.02
CA PRO A 117 8.68 9.50 -2.80
C PRO A 117 7.52 9.16 -1.85
N VAL A 118 7.49 9.82 -0.69
CA VAL A 118 6.48 9.59 0.35
C VAL A 118 5.94 10.92 0.85
N GLU A 119 4.63 11.00 0.95
CA GLU A 119 3.94 12.06 1.69
C GLU A 119 3.31 11.45 2.94
N LEU A 120 3.81 11.85 4.12
CA LEU A 120 3.28 11.39 5.39
C LEU A 120 2.01 12.17 5.71
N MET A 121 0.90 11.46 5.75
CA MET A 121 -0.41 12.01 6.10
C MET A 121 -0.79 11.64 7.53
N THR A 122 -1.50 12.54 8.21
CA THR A 122 -1.94 12.34 9.59
C THR A 122 -3.42 12.66 9.79
N LEU A 123 -4.09 11.82 10.57
CA LEU A 123 -5.47 12.02 11.06
C LEU A 123 -5.47 12.72 12.43
N SER A 124 -4.35 12.65 13.16
CA SER A 124 -4.16 13.22 14.49
C SER A 124 -3.54 14.62 14.41
N ASP A 125 -3.25 15.23 15.56
CA ASP A 125 -2.55 16.51 15.65
C ASP A 125 -1.02 16.41 15.50
N GLU A 126 -0.52 15.24 15.09
CA GLU A 126 0.89 15.01 14.83
C GLU A 126 1.38 15.66 13.52
N LYS A 127 2.68 15.55 13.26
CA LYS A 127 3.31 16.07 12.04
C LYS A 127 2.86 15.26 10.83
N GLY A 128 2.56 15.95 9.73
CA GLY A 128 2.17 15.36 8.45
C GLY A 128 1.14 16.21 7.73
N LEU A 129 0.88 15.89 6.47
CA LEU A 129 -0.23 16.49 5.72
C LEU A 129 -1.54 16.06 6.38
N ARG A 130 -2.42 17.02 6.69
CA ARG A 130 -3.70 16.71 7.33
C ARG A 130 -4.61 16.01 6.35
N LEU A 131 -4.99 14.78 6.69
CA LEU A 131 -6.01 14.02 5.97
C LEU A 131 -7.38 14.35 6.58
N ARG A 132 -7.78 15.62 6.50
CA ARG A 132 -9.10 16.08 6.94
C ARG A 132 -9.78 16.78 5.77
N ALA A 133 -10.91 16.24 5.35
CA ALA A 133 -11.87 17.02 4.59
C ALA A 133 -12.63 17.95 5.56
N THR A 134 -12.79 19.20 5.19
CA THR A 134 -13.59 20.21 5.89
C THR A 134 -15.08 19.87 5.79
N VAL A 135 -15.90 20.44 6.69
CA VAL A 135 -17.37 20.26 6.63
C VAL A 135 -17.91 20.73 5.28
N THR A 136 -17.38 21.82 4.73
CA THR A 136 -17.67 22.29 3.38
C THR A 136 -17.33 21.27 2.29
N GLU A 137 -16.18 20.60 2.34
CA GLU A 137 -15.76 19.62 1.32
C GLU A 137 -16.61 18.35 1.31
N PHE A 138 -17.15 17.93 2.45
CA PHE A 138 -18.15 16.86 2.50
C PHE A 138 -19.46 17.27 1.84
N GLY A 139 -19.84 18.54 1.97
CA GLY A 139 -21.14 19.03 1.52
C GLY A 139 -22.30 18.45 2.33
N PRO A 140 -23.53 18.93 2.09
CA PRO A 140 -24.69 18.54 2.89
C PRO A 140 -25.05 17.07 2.71
N ILE A 141 -24.94 16.53 1.50
CA ILE A 141 -25.38 15.17 1.16
C ILE A 141 -24.50 14.10 1.85
N LEU A 142 -23.17 14.16 1.70
CA LEU A 142 -22.31 13.15 2.33
C LEU A 142 -22.36 13.28 3.85
N LEU A 143 -22.43 14.50 4.39
CA LEU A 143 -22.53 14.72 5.82
C LEU A 143 -23.82 14.13 6.40
N SER A 144 -24.97 14.35 5.75
CA SER A 144 -26.25 13.76 6.16
C SER A 144 -26.22 12.23 6.13
N LYS A 145 -25.59 11.63 5.13
CA LYS A 145 -25.41 10.17 5.06
C LYS A 145 -24.53 9.62 6.17
N ILE A 146 -23.41 10.27 6.48
CA ILE A 146 -22.49 9.86 7.54
C ILE A 146 -23.18 9.93 8.91
N LEU A 147 -23.99 10.96 9.13
CA LEU A 147 -24.76 11.17 10.36
C LEU A 147 -26.02 10.31 10.46
N GLY A 148 -26.39 9.58 9.40
CA GLY A 148 -27.59 8.74 9.39
C GLY A 148 -28.89 9.53 9.52
N LEU A 149 -28.94 10.73 8.92
CA LEU A 149 -30.08 11.63 9.02
C LEU A 149 -31.28 11.12 8.22
N ASN A 150 -32.49 11.45 8.66
CA ASN A 150 -33.70 11.27 7.87
C ASN A 150 -33.92 12.41 6.88
N ASP A 151 -34.87 12.26 5.94
CA ASP A 151 -35.15 13.23 4.88
C ASP A 151 -35.40 14.66 5.40
N THR A 152 -36.06 14.80 6.55
CA THR A 152 -36.32 16.14 7.14
C THR A 152 -35.03 16.77 7.65
N GLN A 153 -34.20 15.99 8.34
CA GLN A 153 -32.91 16.45 8.87
C GLN A 153 -31.91 16.76 7.74
N GLU A 154 -31.87 15.95 6.67
CA GLU A 154 -31.07 16.22 5.47
C GLU A 154 -31.49 17.53 4.79
N GLY A 155 -32.81 17.80 4.73
CA GLY A 155 -33.34 19.06 4.25
C GLY A 155 -32.84 20.28 5.06
N VAL A 156 -32.82 20.16 6.39
CA VAL A 156 -32.29 21.22 7.27
C VAL A 156 -30.79 21.44 7.04
N VAL A 157 -29.99 20.36 6.99
CA VAL A 157 -28.55 20.46 6.74
C VAL A 157 -28.28 21.11 5.38
N SER A 158 -29.01 20.72 4.33
CA SER A 158 -28.89 21.32 3.00
C SER A 158 -29.19 22.82 3.01
N MET A 159 -30.20 23.26 3.77
CA MET A 159 -30.55 24.67 3.91
C MET A 159 -29.46 25.46 4.65
N ILE A 160 -28.84 24.89 5.68
CA ILE A 160 -27.71 25.51 6.40
C ILE A 160 -26.52 25.71 5.46
N PHE A 161 -26.13 24.67 4.71
CA PHE A 161 -25.03 24.78 3.74
C PHE A 161 -25.32 25.87 2.69
N LYS A 162 -26.54 25.89 2.13
CA LYS A 162 -26.94 26.91 1.16
C LYS A 162 -26.86 28.33 1.73
N TYR A 163 -27.33 28.53 2.95
CA TYR A 163 -27.27 29.82 3.63
C TYR A 163 -25.81 30.26 3.86
N CYS A 164 -24.96 29.34 4.31
CA CYS A 164 -23.54 29.58 4.51
C CYS A 164 -22.83 29.98 3.20
N ASP A 165 -23.09 29.27 2.11
CA ASP A 165 -22.52 29.56 0.79
C ASP A 165 -22.95 30.94 0.28
N ASP A 166 -24.25 31.26 0.40
CA ASP A 166 -24.82 32.55 -0.03
C ASP A 166 -24.23 33.74 0.74
N ASN A 167 -23.92 33.54 2.02
CA ASN A 167 -23.38 34.55 2.91
C ASN A 167 -21.85 34.52 3.03
N ARG A 168 -21.16 33.64 2.30
CA ARG A 168 -19.70 33.44 2.37
C ARG A 168 -19.21 33.12 3.79
N LEU A 169 -19.94 32.26 4.49
CA LEU A 169 -19.62 31.77 5.83
C LEU A 169 -19.12 30.31 5.71
N PRO A 170 -17.81 30.07 5.54
CA PRO A 170 -17.28 28.72 5.33
C PRO A 170 -17.50 27.84 6.56
N LEU A 171 -18.03 26.64 6.34
CA LEU A 171 -18.19 25.61 7.36
C LEU A 171 -16.88 24.81 7.47
N VAL A 172 -16.02 25.24 8.38
CA VAL A 172 -14.66 24.68 8.53
C VAL A 172 -14.60 23.48 9.49
N ASP A 173 -15.37 23.50 10.56
CA ASP A 173 -15.45 22.41 11.54
C ASP A 173 -16.86 22.34 12.20
N LEU A 174 -17.02 21.40 13.14
CA LEU A 174 -18.26 21.18 13.91
C LEU A 174 -18.13 21.69 15.36
N LYS A 175 -17.12 22.51 15.68
CA LYS A 175 -16.85 22.96 17.05
C LYS A 175 -17.58 24.25 17.41
#